data_AF-A0A6J7GI38-F1
#
_entry.id   AF-A0A6J7GI38-F1
#
_cell.length_a   1.000
_cell.length_b   1.000
_cell.length_c   1.000
_cell.angle_alpha   90.00
_cell.angle_beta   90.00
_cell.angle_gamma   90.00
#
_symmetry.space_group_name_H-M   'P 1'
#
loop_
_entity.id
_entity.type
_entity.pdbx_description
1 polymer ?
#
loop_
_entity_poly.entity_id
_entity_poly.type
_entity_poly.pdbx_seq_one_letter_code
_entity_poly.pdbx_strand_id
1 'polypeptide(L)'
;MARAERLHDLTTLIGGIIGRLPESGWPTALFARRDALMLVLASTGLPSTQIAAVRMCDVTVDLQADALHVETANGAHAVTSPRLVRSGVSPESVYRRWCEVLGHYERYPSNGMLADAIEEVGVTELTGCDRHFNPASEQLLLTPIDRWGHTPLIEAPLTPRAVADIVRMHLNGRAPTHPRHRTRAQRPEPGLAPEPASTTTSFDSGYYERGTLARRQAHDLLCDIESVFADVESRAEKMLNDLLEFLDPDAAGELTDVVE
;
A
#
# COMPACT_ATOMS: atom_id res chain seq x y z
N MET A 1 9.04 1.45 -34.13
CA MET A 1 7.89 0.51 -34.13
C MET A 1 7.92 -0.43 -32.91
N ALA A 2 9.05 -1.11 -32.63
CA ALA A 2 9.17 -2.02 -31.48
C ALA A 2 8.75 -1.49 -30.08
N ARG A 3 8.96 -0.20 -29.76
CA ARG A 3 8.54 0.35 -28.46
C ARG A 3 7.01 0.44 -28.32
N ALA A 4 6.31 0.83 -29.37
CA ALA A 4 4.85 0.98 -29.35
C ALA A 4 4.16 -0.39 -29.33
N GLU A 5 4.70 -1.37 -30.05
CA GLU A 5 4.24 -2.77 -30.00
C GLU A 5 4.44 -3.37 -28.61
N ARG A 6 5.62 -3.20 -28.00
CA ARG A 6 5.84 -3.66 -26.61
C ARG A 6 4.89 -3.02 -25.60
N LEU A 7 4.59 -1.74 -25.74
CA LEU A 7 3.62 -1.05 -24.88
C LEU A 7 2.20 -1.58 -25.10
N HIS A 8 1.87 -1.91 -26.35
CA HIS A 8 0.61 -2.56 -26.68
C HIS A 8 0.51 -3.94 -25.98
N ASP A 9 1.50 -4.81 -26.14
CA ASP A 9 1.50 -6.14 -25.52
C ASP A 9 1.41 -6.05 -24.00
N LEU A 10 2.17 -5.11 -23.42
CA LEU A 10 2.13 -4.80 -21.99
C LEU A 10 0.73 -4.38 -21.53
N THR A 11 0.04 -3.54 -22.29
CA THR A 11 -1.32 -3.09 -21.95
C THR A 11 -2.30 -4.26 -21.89
N THR A 12 -2.24 -5.18 -22.86
CA THR A 12 -3.10 -6.36 -22.88
C THR A 12 -2.77 -7.30 -21.71
N LEU A 13 -1.49 -7.48 -21.38
CA LEU A 13 -1.06 -8.27 -20.24
C LEU A 13 -1.57 -7.66 -18.91
N ILE A 14 -1.43 -6.35 -18.74
CA ILE A 14 -1.91 -5.59 -17.59
C ILE A 14 -3.42 -5.78 -17.40
N GLY A 15 -4.21 -5.67 -18.48
CA GLY A 15 -5.64 -5.90 -18.43
C GLY A 15 -6.01 -7.27 -17.86
N GLY A 16 -5.32 -8.32 -18.31
CA GLY A 16 -5.49 -9.66 -17.79
C GLY A 16 -5.07 -9.81 -16.31
N ILE A 17 -4.04 -9.10 -15.86
CA ILE A 17 -3.60 -9.11 -14.45
C ILE A 17 -4.66 -8.45 -13.57
N ILE A 18 -5.12 -7.25 -13.94
CA ILE A 18 -6.12 -6.49 -13.18
C ILE A 18 -7.40 -7.29 -13.01
N GLY A 19 -7.89 -7.95 -14.08
CA GLY A 19 -9.08 -8.79 -14.02
C GLY A 19 -8.99 -10.02 -13.11
N ARG A 20 -7.81 -10.34 -12.55
CA ARG A 20 -7.60 -11.43 -11.58
C ARG A 20 -7.25 -10.93 -10.18
N LEU A 21 -7.17 -9.62 -9.97
CA LEU A 21 -6.83 -9.07 -8.66
C LEU A 21 -7.94 -9.39 -7.64
N PRO A 22 -7.60 -9.65 -6.37
CA PRO A 22 -8.60 -9.91 -5.34
C PRO A 22 -9.50 -8.69 -5.09
N GLU A 23 -10.80 -8.86 -5.21
CA GLU A 23 -11.77 -7.79 -4.94
C GLU A 23 -12.25 -7.74 -3.48
N SER A 24 -11.96 -8.78 -2.69
CA SER A 24 -12.43 -8.92 -1.29
C SER A 24 -11.34 -9.40 -0.33
N GLY A 25 -11.60 -9.18 0.95
CA GLY A 25 -10.78 -9.61 2.08
C GLY A 25 -9.76 -8.58 2.52
N TRP A 26 -9.66 -8.37 3.84
CA TRP A 26 -8.71 -7.44 4.42
C TRP A 26 -7.32 -8.08 4.69
N PRO A 27 -6.20 -7.39 4.44
CA PRO A 27 -6.05 -6.12 3.72
C PRO A 27 -5.86 -6.32 2.19
N THR A 28 -6.05 -7.54 1.69
CA THR A 28 -5.69 -7.92 0.31
C THR A 28 -6.40 -7.08 -0.75
N ALA A 29 -7.70 -6.80 -0.58
CA ALA A 29 -8.48 -5.99 -1.52
C ALA A 29 -8.06 -4.52 -1.54
N LEU A 30 -7.61 -3.96 -0.41
CA LEU A 30 -7.04 -2.61 -0.35
C LEU A 30 -5.79 -2.51 -1.23
N PHE A 31 -4.86 -3.44 -1.05
CA PHE A 31 -3.64 -3.52 -1.86
C PHE A 31 -3.96 -3.76 -3.34
N ALA A 32 -4.91 -4.63 -3.64
CA ALA A 32 -5.36 -4.89 -5.00
C ALA A 32 -5.90 -3.63 -5.69
N ARG A 33 -6.69 -2.79 -5.01
CA ARG A 33 -7.19 -1.52 -5.56
C ARG A 33 -6.07 -0.53 -5.87
N ARG A 34 -5.11 -0.35 -4.95
CA ARG A 34 -3.92 0.50 -5.20
C ARG A 34 -3.11 -0.01 -6.38
N ASP A 35 -2.82 -1.30 -6.39
CA ASP A 35 -1.96 -1.93 -7.40
C ASP A 35 -2.65 -1.93 -8.78
N ALA A 36 -3.98 -2.08 -8.83
CA ALA A 36 -4.76 -1.92 -10.07
C ALA A 36 -4.56 -0.53 -10.68
N LEU A 37 -4.68 0.53 -9.88
CA LEU A 37 -4.43 1.90 -10.36
C LEU A 37 -2.98 2.08 -10.81
N MET A 38 -2.02 1.55 -10.06
CA MET A 38 -0.61 1.62 -10.42
C MET A 38 -0.32 0.92 -11.76
N LEU A 39 -0.96 -0.23 -12.01
CA LEU A 39 -0.86 -0.95 -13.28
C LEU A 39 -1.54 -0.19 -14.43
N VAL A 40 -2.69 0.43 -14.20
CA VAL A 40 -3.33 1.32 -15.19
C VAL A 40 -2.40 2.48 -15.56
N LEU A 41 -1.78 3.14 -14.58
CA LEU A 41 -0.80 4.20 -14.84
C LEU A 41 0.43 3.67 -15.58
N ALA A 42 0.94 2.49 -15.21
CA ALA A 42 2.07 1.87 -15.92
C ALA A 42 1.76 1.53 -17.39
N SER A 43 0.50 1.21 -17.72
CA SER A 43 0.07 0.93 -19.10
C SER A 43 0.19 2.13 -20.04
N THR A 44 0.24 3.35 -19.50
CA THR A 44 0.43 4.58 -20.28
C THR A 44 1.86 4.76 -20.76
N GLY A 45 2.81 4.00 -20.20
CA GLY A 45 4.24 4.12 -20.48
C GLY A 45 4.95 5.19 -19.65
N LEU A 46 4.29 5.81 -18.67
CA LEU A 46 4.92 6.68 -17.68
C LEU A 46 6.03 5.92 -16.94
N PRO A 47 7.21 6.53 -16.74
CA PRO A 47 8.26 5.96 -15.90
C PRO A 47 7.81 5.93 -14.43
N SER A 48 8.34 4.97 -13.67
CA SER A 48 8.00 4.79 -12.25
C SER A 48 8.26 6.04 -11.39
N THR A 49 9.19 6.89 -11.80
CA THR A 49 9.46 8.19 -11.16
C THR A 49 8.31 9.17 -11.33
N GLN A 50 7.65 9.19 -12.49
CA GLN A 50 6.47 10.03 -12.72
C GLN A 50 5.25 9.44 -12.04
N ILE A 51 5.04 8.12 -12.13
CA ILE A 51 3.92 7.43 -11.45
C ILE A 51 3.96 7.68 -9.93
N ALA A 52 5.15 7.60 -9.32
CA ALA A 52 5.35 7.88 -7.89
C ALA A 52 5.01 9.32 -7.45
N ALA A 53 5.06 10.27 -8.39
CA ALA A 53 4.89 11.69 -8.12
C ALA A 53 3.52 12.23 -8.58
N VAL A 54 2.66 11.38 -9.15
CA VAL A 54 1.31 11.78 -9.59
C VAL A 54 0.52 12.28 -8.40
N ARG A 55 -0.01 13.49 -8.51
CA ARG A 55 -0.93 14.10 -7.56
C ARG A 55 -2.37 13.82 -7.98
N MET A 56 -3.30 13.99 -7.05
CA MET A 56 -4.74 13.85 -7.33
C MET A 56 -5.19 14.81 -8.43
N CYS A 57 -4.71 16.07 -8.38
CA CYS A 57 -4.98 17.10 -9.39
C CYS A 57 -4.40 16.82 -10.78
N ASP A 58 -3.44 15.91 -10.89
CA ASP A 58 -2.79 15.59 -12.17
C ASP A 58 -3.64 14.63 -13.01
N VAL A 59 -4.70 14.04 -12.45
CA VAL A 59 -5.54 13.04 -13.14
C VAL A 59 -6.90 13.62 -13.49
N THR A 60 -7.24 13.56 -14.78
CA THR A 60 -8.58 13.87 -15.30
C THR A 60 -9.17 12.65 -15.99
N VAL A 61 -10.48 12.48 -15.86
CA VAL A 61 -11.20 11.32 -16.40
C VAL A 61 -11.97 11.73 -17.66
N ASP A 62 -11.71 11.05 -18.77
CA ASP A 62 -12.57 11.09 -19.96
C ASP A 62 -13.61 9.97 -19.85
N LEU A 63 -14.83 10.36 -19.45
CA LEU A 63 -15.96 9.44 -19.30
C LEU A 63 -16.45 8.87 -20.65
N GLN A 64 -16.20 9.55 -21.77
CA GLN A 64 -16.64 9.08 -23.08
C GLN A 64 -15.69 8.02 -23.63
N ALA A 65 -14.38 8.23 -23.44
CA ALA A 65 -13.35 7.29 -23.87
C ALA A 65 -13.07 6.18 -22.85
N ASP A 66 -13.59 6.31 -21.62
CA ASP A 66 -13.20 5.49 -20.45
C ASP A 66 -11.67 5.47 -20.31
N ALA A 67 -11.11 6.68 -20.15
CA ALA A 67 -9.68 6.89 -20.13
C ALA A 67 -9.26 7.85 -19.01
N LEU A 68 -8.05 7.63 -18.48
CA LEU A 68 -7.38 8.57 -17.60
C LEU A 68 -6.39 9.39 -18.41
N HIS A 69 -6.47 10.70 -18.26
CA HIS A 69 -5.50 11.67 -18.73
C HIS A 69 -4.67 12.10 -17.52
N VAL A 70 -3.35 11.95 -17.63
CA VAL A 70 -2.39 12.33 -16.60
C VAL A 70 -1.58 13.49 -17.13
N GLU A 71 -1.68 14.64 -16.46
CA GLU A 71 -0.95 15.86 -16.74
C GLU A 71 -0.22 16.31 -15.48
N THR A 72 1.07 16.01 -15.40
CA THR A 72 1.88 16.36 -14.24
C THR A 72 2.48 17.75 -14.40
N ALA A 73 2.70 18.46 -13.29
CA ALA A 73 3.30 19.81 -13.28
C ALA A 73 4.69 19.89 -13.96
N ASN A 74 5.41 18.77 -14.07
CA ASN A 74 6.69 18.68 -14.79
C ASN A 74 6.54 18.44 -16.31
N GLY A 75 5.31 18.53 -16.85
CA GLY A 75 5.01 18.48 -18.27
C GLY A 75 4.86 17.08 -18.86
N ALA A 76 4.75 16.02 -18.03
CA ALA A 76 4.41 14.71 -18.55
C ALA A 76 2.92 14.66 -18.89
N HIS A 77 2.62 14.22 -20.11
CA HIS A 77 1.26 13.98 -20.57
C HIS A 77 1.14 12.53 -21.01
N ALA A 78 0.13 11.84 -20.48
CA ALA A 78 -0.10 10.43 -20.76
C ALA A 78 -1.59 10.12 -20.73
N VAL A 79 -2.03 9.23 -21.63
CA VAL A 79 -3.42 8.80 -21.73
C VAL A 79 -3.47 7.28 -21.73
N THR A 80 -4.41 6.71 -20.98
CA THR A 80 -4.62 5.25 -20.99
C THR A 80 -5.09 4.78 -22.36
N SER A 81 -4.54 3.65 -22.82
CA SER A 81 -4.92 3.10 -24.12
C SER A 81 -6.35 2.53 -24.07
N PRO A 82 -7.18 2.75 -25.13
CA PRO A 82 -8.48 2.08 -25.28
C PRO A 82 -8.41 0.55 -25.29
N ARG A 83 -7.20 -0.02 -25.36
CA ARG A 83 -6.96 -1.45 -25.25
C ARG A 83 -7.20 -2.00 -23.85
N LEU A 84 -7.03 -1.19 -22.79
CA LEU A 84 -7.43 -1.61 -21.44
C LEU A 84 -8.92 -1.92 -21.38
N VAL A 85 -9.74 -1.03 -21.92
CA VAL A 85 -11.20 -1.22 -22.01
C VAL A 85 -11.53 -2.48 -22.83
N ARG A 86 -10.85 -2.70 -23.96
CA ARG A 86 -11.00 -3.94 -24.76
C ARG A 86 -10.56 -5.21 -24.03
N SER A 87 -9.69 -5.10 -23.03
CA SER A 87 -9.31 -6.22 -22.16
C SER A 87 -10.26 -6.40 -20.95
N GLY A 88 -11.35 -5.64 -20.88
CA GLY A 88 -12.37 -5.74 -19.83
C GLY A 88 -12.05 -4.93 -18.58
N VAL A 89 -11.09 -3.99 -18.65
CA VAL A 89 -10.71 -3.13 -17.52
C VAL A 89 -11.08 -1.69 -17.86
N SER A 90 -11.95 -1.09 -17.05
CA SER A 90 -12.28 0.33 -17.12
C SER A 90 -11.26 1.15 -16.29
N PRO A 91 -10.43 2.01 -16.92
CA PRO A 91 -9.56 2.93 -16.21
C PRO A 91 -10.32 3.87 -15.26
N GLU A 92 -11.51 4.36 -15.66
CA GLU A 92 -12.36 5.19 -14.81
C GLU A 92 -12.74 4.44 -13.53
N SER A 93 -13.25 3.22 -13.65
CA SER A 93 -13.74 2.48 -12.49
C SER A 93 -12.60 2.06 -11.56
N VAL A 94 -11.42 1.75 -12.11
CA VAL A 94 -10.21 1.50 -11.31
C VAL A 94 -9.80 2.75 -10.53
N TYR A 95 -9.79 3.91 -11.18
CA TYR A 95 -9.48 5.18 -10.52
C TYR A 95 -10.50 5.53 -9.45
N ARG A 96 -11.80 5.46 -9.77
CA ARG A 96 -12.90 5.72 -8.83
C ARG A 96 -12.82 4.83 -7.60
N ARG A 97 -12.61 3.51 -7.75
CA ARG A 97 -12.46 2.57 -6.62
C ARG A 97 -11.29 2.93 -5.70
N TRP A 98 -10.22 3.55 -6.23
CA TRP A 98 -9.14 4.06 -5.41
C TRP A 98 -9.48 5.39 -4.74
N CYS A 99 -10.12 6.33 -5.45
CA CYS A 99 -10.64 7.57 -4.87
C CYS A 99 -11.65 7.32 -3.74
N GLU A 100 -12.46 6.26 -3.85
CA GLU A 100 -13.35 5.81 -2.79
C GLU A 100 -12.58 5.42 -1.50
N VAL A 101 -11.45 4.73 -1.62
CA VAL A 101 -10.58 4.40 -0.48
C VAL A 101 -9.99 5.66 0.13
N LEU A 102 -9.49 6.58 -0.69
CA LEU A 102 -8.92 7.85 -0.23
C LEU A 102 -9.96 8.73 0.46
N GLY A 103 -11.15 8.85 -0.13
CA GLY A 103 -12.28 9.57 0.46
C GLY A 103 -12.81 8.91 1.73
N HIS A 104 -12.71 7.58 1.84
CA HIS A 104 -12.99 6.90 3.11
C HIS A 104 -11.97 7.30 4.18
N TYR A 105 -10.67 7.36 3.88
CA TYR A 105 -9.66 7.80 4.84
C TYR A 105 -9.85 9.24 5.32
N GLU A 106 -10.24 10.13 4.40
CA GLU A 106 -10.51 11.53 4.72
C GLU A 106 -11.67 11.67 5.72
N ARG A 107 -12.72 10.86 5.55
CA ARG A 107 -13.89 10.88 6.43
C ARG A 107 -13.69 10.08 7.72
N TYR A 108 -13.00 8.96 7.64
CA TYR A 108 -12.84 7.97 8.71
C TYR A 108 -11.38 7.51 8.78
N PRO A 109 -10.56 8.04 9.71
CA PRO A 109 -9.16 7.63 9.87
C PRO A 109 -9.01 6.25 10.56
N SER A 110 -9.96 5.33 10.34
CA SER A 110 -10.00 3.99 10.94
C SER A 110 -9.90 2.92 9.87
N ASN A 111 -8.77 2.21 9.86
CA ASN A 111 -8.59 1.01 9.04
C ASN A 111 -9.60 -0.09 9.37
N GLY A 112 -10.08 -0.17 10.62
CA GLY A 112 -11.12 -1.14 10.99
C GLY A 112 -12.44 -0.86 10.26
N MET A 113 -12.84 0.41 10.16
CA MET A 113 -14.05 0.79 9.42
C MET A 113 -13.90 0.55 7.92
N LEU A 114 -12.71 0.81 7.37
CA LEU A 114 -12.42 0.48 5.97
C LEU A 114 -12.43 -1.03 5.72
N ALA A 115 -11.89 -1.82 6.66
CA ALA A 115 -11.91 -3.28 6.60
C ALA A 115 -13.35 -3.81 6.61
N ASP A 116 -14.17 -3.34 7.56
CA ASP A 116 -15.59 -3.73 7.65
C ASP A 116 -16.34 -3.39 6.35
N ALA A 117 -16.08 -2.21 5.77
CA ALA A 117 -16.71 -1.77 4.53
C ALA A 117 -16.23 -2.57 3.29
N ILE A 118 -14.97 -3.02 3.26
CA ILE A 118 -14.42 -3.88 2.20
C ILE A 118 -14.91 -5.34 2.35
N GLU A 119 -15.13 -5.80 3.58
CA GLU A 119 -15.58 -7.16 3.87
C GLU A 119 -17.11 -7.30 3.83
N GLU A 120 -17.85 -6.21 3.65
CA GLU A 120 -19.31 -6.21 3.52
C GLU A 120 -19.75 -7.05 2.30
N VAL A 121 -20.53 -8.10 2.58
CA VAL A 121 -20.92 -9.10 1.57
C VAL A 121 -21.78 -8.45 0.49
N GLY A 122 -21.35 -8.58 -0.77
CA GLY A 122 -22.05 -8.05 -1.94
C GLY A 122 -21.71 -6.59 -2.25
N VAL A 123 -20.82 -5.97 -1.48
CA VAL A 123 -20.35 -4.59 -1.71
C VAL A 123 -18.93 -4.62 -2.27
N THR A 124 -18.80 -4.40 -3.58
CA THR A 124 -17.49 -4.31 -4.25
C THR A 124 -16.93 -2.89 -4.24
N GLU A 125 -17.79 -1.89 -4.06
CA GLU A 125 -17.51 -0.45 -4.15
C GLU A 125 -17.85 0.23 -2.83
N LEU A 126 -17.04 1.20 -2.39
CA LEU A 126 -17.33 1.97 -1.17
C LEU A 126 -18.19 3.17 -1.56
N THR A 127 -19.37 2.87 -2.11
CA THR A 127 -20.24 3.82 -2.82
C THR A 127 -20.41 5.13 -2.06
N GLY A 128 -20.07 6.25 -2.71
CA GLY A 128 -20.21 7.58 -2.13
C GLY A 128 -19.12 7.94 -1.13
N CYS A 129 -18.02 7.19 -1.01
CA CYS A 129 -16.83 7.66 -0.30
C CYS A 129 -16.01 8.63 -1.15
N ASP A 130 -16.01 8.45 -2.47
CA ASP A 130 -15.42 9.33 -3.48
C ASP A 130 -15.91 10.79 -3.40
N ARG A 131 -17.12 11.06 -2.91
CA ARG A 131 -17.58 12.45 -2.69
C ARG A 131 -16.78 13.24 -1.65
N HIS A 132 -16.04 12.54 -0.77
CA HIS A 132 -15.16 13.17 0.21
C HIS A 132 -13.73 13.32 -0.31
N PHE A 133 -13.44 12.74 -1.48
CA PHE A 133 -12.18 12.94 -2.18
C PHE A 133 -12.24 14.29 -2.91
N ASN A 134 -11.17 15.09 -2.76
CA ASN A 134 -11.02 16.34 -3.48
C ASN A 134 -10.11 16.13 -4.71
N PRO A 135 -10.65 16.08 -5.94
CA PRO A 135 -9.83 15.86 -7.14
C PRO A 135 -8.87 17.01 -7.41
N ALA A 136 -9.10 18.22 -6.88
CA ALA A 136 -8.20 19.36 -7.03
C ALA A 136 -7.07 19.39 -5.99
N SER A 137 -6.96 18.37 -5.13
CA SER A 137 -5.94 18.28 -4.09
C SER A 137 -4.54 18.10 -4.70
N GLU A 138 -3.55 18.79 -4.13
CA GLU A 138 -2.13 18.59 -4.48
C GLU A 138 -1.50 17.36 -3.80
N GLN A 139 -2.27 16.64 -2.97
CA GLN A 139 -1.83 15.40 -2.35
C GLN A 139 -1.49 14.34 -3.40
N LEU A 140 -0.56 13.47 -3.05
CA LEU A 140 -0.09 12.34 -3.83
C LEU A 140 -1.21 11.31 -3.99
N LEU A 141 -1.35 10.83 -5.22
CA LEU A 141 -2.34 9.83 -5.57
C LEU A 141 -1.99 8.45 -4.99
N LEU A 142 -0.70 8.12 -4.92
CA LEU A 142 -0.18 6.84 -4.45
C LEU A 142 0.64 7.03 -3.18
N THR A 143 0.14 6.48 -2.08
CA THR A 143 0.81 6.50 -0.77
C THR A 143 1.32 5.10 -0.39
N PRO A 144 2.45 4.99 0.34
CA PRO A 144 2.84 3.75 0.99
C PRO A 144 1.72 3.21 1.87
N ILE A 145 1.56 1.90 1.84
CA ILE A 145 0.63 1.17 2.71
C ILE A 145 1.45 0.10 3.42
N ASP A 146 1.43 0.10 4.75
CA ASP A 146 2.06 -0.95 5.53
C ASP A 146 1.30 -2.28 5.40
N ARG A 147 1.87 -3.38 5.92
CA ARG A 147 1.28 -4.71 5.75
C ARG A 147 -0.14 -4.89 6.30
N TRP A 148 -0.64 -3.93 7.08
CA TRP A 148 -1.96 -3.96 7.71
C TRP A 148 -2.95 -2.96 7.12
N GLY A 149 -2.53 -2.16 6.13
CA GLY A 149 -3.38 -1.14 5.52
C GLY A 149 -3.16 0.26 6.06
N HIS A 150 -2.18 0.52 6.94
CA HIS A 150 -1.94 1.89 7.41
C HIS A 150 -1.17 2.71 6.38
N THR A 151 -1.63 3.94 6.19
CA THR A 151 -0.91 4.99 5.47
C THR A 151 -0.11 5.84 6.48
N PRO A 152 1.03 6.42 6.06
CA PRO A 152 1.78 7.36 6.88
C PRO A 152 0.93 8.55 7.35
N LEU A 153 1.12 8.98 8.61
CA LEU A 153 0.46 10.18 9.15
C LEU A 153 0.90 11.45 8.42
N ILE A 154 2.18 11.52 8.07
CA ILE A 154 2.74 12.56 7.23
C ILE A 154 2.83 11.98 5.84
N GLU A 155 2.23 12.67 4.89
CA GLU A 155 2.22 12.27 3.50
C GLU A 155 3.65 11.99 2.98
N ALA A 156 3.85 10.81 2.41
CA ALA A 156 5.11 10.38 1.85
C ALA A 156 4.87 9.74 0.48
N PRO A 157 5.65 10.07 -0.56
CA PRO A 157 5.52 9.42 -1.85
C PRO A 157 5.96 7.97 -1.79
N LEU A 158 5.25 7.12 -2.54
CA LEU A 158 5.76 5.79 -2.83
C LEU A 158 7.07 5.94 -3.61
N THR A 159 8.14 5.25 -3.20
CA THR A 159 9.42 5.41 -3.92
C THR A 159 9.29 4.91 -5.37
N PRO A 160 9.99 5.54 -6.34
CA PRO A 160 9.98 5.06 -7.73
C PRO A 160 10.41 3.60 -7.87
N ARG A 161 11.33 3.16 -6.99
CA ARG A 161 11.77 1.76 -6.91
C ARG A 161 10.64 0.84 -6.46
N ALA A 162 9.89 1.21 -5.42
CA ALA A 162 8.74 0.43 -4.96
C ALA A 162 7.66 0.31 -6.04
N VAL A 163 7.37 1.39 -6.77
CA VAL A 163 6.46 1.35 -7.94
C VAL A 163 6.98 0.32 -8.97
N ALA A 164 8.25 0.42 -9.36
CA ALA A 164 8.84 -0.48 -10.35
C ALA A 164 8.82 -1.95 -9.88
N ASP A 165 9.12 -2.20 -8.61
CA ASP A 165 9.15 -3.53 -8.01
C ASP A 165 7.74 -4.14 -7.94
N ILE A 166 6.73 -3.40 -7.49
CA ILE A 166 5.33 -3.86 -7.43
C ILE A 166 4.83 -4.19 -8.84
N VAL A 167 5.00 -3.28 -9.81
CA VAL A 167 4.59 -3.52 -11.21
C VAL A 167 5.29 -4.77 -11.75
N ARG A 168 6.61 -4.89 -11.56
CA ARG A 168 7.39 -6.05 -12.01
C ARG A 168 6.93 -7.35 -11.34
N MET A 169 6.60 -7.33 -10.06
CA MET A 169 6.07 -8.51 -9.35
C MET A 169 4.75 -8.97 -9.95
N HIS A 170 3.83 -8.05 -10.25
CA HIS A 170 2.57 -8.35 -10.94
C HIS A 170 2.80 -8.92 -12.34
N LEU A 171 3.66 -8.28 -13.14
CA LEU A 171 3.99 -8.76 -14.49
C LEU A 171 4.61 -10.16 -14.51
N ASN A 172 5.34 -10.52 -13.45
CA ASN A 172 5.94 -11.85 -13.29
C ASN A 172 5.03 -12.88 -12.60
N GLY A 173 3.79 -12.51 -12.26
CA GLY A 173 2.87 -13.38 -11.51
C GLY A 173 3.31 -13.68 -10.07
N ARG A 174 4.17 -12.83 -9.50
CA ARG A 174 4.71 -12.92 -8.13
C ARG A 174 4.15 -11.82 -7.24
N ALA A 175 2.92 -11.40 -7.48
CA ALA A 175 2.27 -10.33 -6.73
C ALA A 175 2.36 -10.57 -5.22
N PRO A 176 2.60 -9.54 -4.39
CA PRO A 176 2.66 -9.69 -2.94
C PRO A 176 1.37 -10.33 -2.41
N THR A 177 1.51 -11.44 -1.67
CA THR A 177 0.39 -12.05 -0.98
C THR A 177 0.31 -11.46 0.41
N HIS A 178 -0.77 -10.73 0.70
CA HIS A 178 -0.99 -10.16 2.02
C HIS A 178 -1.68 -11.19 2.92
N PRO A 179 -1.11 -11.56 4.08
CA PRO A 179 -1.75 -12.49 4.98
C PRO A 179 -3.10 -11.92 5.41
N ARG A 180 -4.15 -12.74 5.28
CA ARG A 180 -5.49 -12.37 5.75
C ARG A 180 -5.42 -12.20 7.26
N HIS A 181 -5.57 -10.96 7.71
CA HIS A 181 -5.74 -10.70 9.12
C HIS A 181 -7.22 -10.89 9.44
N ARG A 182 -7.54 -11.84 10.33
CA ARG A 182 -8.87 -11.88 10.92
C ARG A 182 -9.04 -10.62 11.75
N THR A 183 -9.64 -9.59 11.17
CA THR A 183 -10.19 -8.46 11.92
C THR A 183 -11.06 -9.10 12.99
N ARG A 184 -10.68 -8.88 14.26
CA ARG A 184 -11.26 -9.40 15.50
C ARG A 184 -12.54 -10.19 15.26
N ALA A 185 -12.48 -11.53 15.36
CA ALA A 185 -13.69 -12.34 15.38
C ALA A 185 -14.65 -11.68 16.38
N GLN A 186 -15.75 -11.12 15.88
CA GLN A 186 -16.86 -10.77 16.74
C GLN A 186 -17.16 -12.07 17.48
N ARG A 187 -16.89 -12.07 18.78
CA ARG A 187 -17.33 -13.17 19.64
C ARG A 187 -18.82 -13.32 19.30
N PRO A 188 -19.30 -14.50 18.86
CA PRO A 188 -20.72 -14.65 18.59
C PRO A 188 -21.45 -14.36 19.90
N GLU A 189 -22.08 -13.19 19.97
CA GLU A 189 -23.06 -12.88 21.01
C GLU A 189 -24.20 -13.90 20.83
N PRO A 190 -24.62 -14.62 21.89
CA PRO A 190 -25.75 -15.51 21.79
C PRO A 190 -27.02 -14.72 21.46
N GLY A 191 -27.47 -14.83 20.21
CA GLY A 191 -28.81 -14.57 19.68
C GLY A 191 -29.79 -13.74 20.54
N LEU A 192 -29.55 -12.44 20.68
CA LEU A 192 -30.60 -11.47 21.00
C LEU A 192 -30.54 -10.34 19.98
N ALA A 193 -31.67 -10.04 19.34
CA ALA A 193 -31.79 -8.96 18.38
C ALA A 193 -31.32 -7.63 19.02
N PRO A 194 -30.47 -6.83 18.34
CA PRO A 194 -30.04 -5.56 18.89
C PRO A 194 -31.20 -4.56 18.78
N GLU A 195 -31.84 -4.24 19.90
CA GLU A 195 -32.56 -2.97 20.02
C GLU A 195 -31.58 -1.82 19.74
N PRO A 196 -31.98 -0.76 19.03
CA PRO A 196 -31.11 0.36 18.72
C PRO A 196 -30.68 1.04 20.03
N ALA A 197 -29.46 0.77 20.44
CA ALA A 197 -28.91 1.25 21.69
C ALA A 197 -28.64 2.76 21.58
N SER A 198 -29.61 3.57 22.00
CA SER A 198 -29.35 4.94 22.44
C SER A 198 -28.53 4.86 23.73
N THR A 199 -27.24 4.58 23.64
CA THR A 199 -26.37 4.53 24.82
C THR A 199 -25.38 5.67 24.73
N THR A 200 -25.63 6.71 25.51
CA THR A 200 -24.54 7.46 26.11
C THR A 200 -23.74 6.44 26.91
N THR A 201 -22.64 5.94 26.33
CA THR A 201 -21.75 4.97 26.98
C THR A 201 -21.30 5.58 28.30
N SER A 202 -21.88 5.13 29.41
CA SER A 202 -21.49 5.56 30.74
C SER A 202 -20.12 4.94 31.02
N PHE A 203 -19.07 5.72 30.78
CA PHE A 203 -17.73 5.34 31.17
C PHE A 203 -17.64 5.48 32.69
N ASP A 204 -17.30 4.37 33.35
CA ASP A 204 -16.87 4.40 34.74
C ASP A 204 -15.72 5.42 34.92
N SER A 205 -15.66 6.10 36.06
CA SER A 205 -14.72 7.20 36.32
C SER A 205 -13.26 6.78 36.13
N GLY A 206 -12.94 5.50 36.38
CA GLY A 206 -11.62 4.92 36.16
C GLY A 206 -11.31 4.49 34.71
N TYR A 207 -12.21 4.68 33.74
CA TYR A 207 -12.02 4.21 32.36
C TYR A 207 -10.78 4.82 31.70
N TYR A 208 -10.63 6.15 31.80
CA TYR A 208 -9.48 6.84 31.22
C TYR A 208 -8.19 6.50 31.95
N GLU A 209 -8.25 6.29 33.27
CA GLU A 209 -7.09 5.95 34.10
C GLU A 209 -6.57 4.53 33.82
N ARG A 210 -7.47 3.57 33.60
CA ARG A 210 -7.09 2.23 33.09
C ARG A 210 -6.40 2.32 31.74
N GLY A 211 -6.90 3.18 30.84
CA GLY A 211 -6.30 3.40 29.54
C GLY A 211 -4.91 4.06 29.60
N THR A 212 -4.68 4.99 30.52
CA THR A 212 -3.36 5.62 30.69
C THR A 212 -2.38 4.68 31.38
N LEU A 213 -2.82 3.88 32.36
CA LEU A 213 -2.00 2.84 32.98
C LEU A 213 -1.57 1.76 31.99
N ALA A 214 -2.50 1.27 31.15
CA ALA A 214 -2.17 0.27 30.13
C ALA A 214 -1.13 0.80 29.14
N ARG A 215 -1.22 2.06 28.72
CA ARG A 215 -0.21 2.68 27.84
C ARG A 215 1.14 2.87 28.54
N ARG A 216 1.15 3.23 29.82
CA ARG A 216 2.38 3.36 30.60
C ARG A 216 3.06 2.00 30.77
N GLN A 217 2.31 0.96 31.12
CA GLN A 217 2.82 -0.41 31.21
C GLN A 217 3.35 -0.92 29.87
N ALA A 218 2.66 -0.63 28.77
CA ALA A 218 3.15 -0.97 27.43
C ALA A 218 4.43 -0.19 27.11
N HIS A 219 4.52 1.09 27.47
CA HIS A 219 5.74 1.87 27.28
C HIS A 219 6.91 1.28 28.07
N ASP A 220 6.71 1.00 29.35
CA ASP A 220 7.73 0.38 30.22
C ASP A 220 8.21 -0.97 29.66
N LEU A 221 7.29 -1.79 29.12
CA LEU A 221 7.62 -3.06 28.47
C LEU A 221 8.47 -2.87 27.19
N LEU A 222 8.21 -1.81 26.43
CA LEU A 222 8.86 -1.54 25.16
C LEU A 222 10.13 -0.69 25.32
N CYS A 223 10.38 -0.08 26.48
CA CYS A 223 11.55 0.76 26.74
C CYS A 223 12.87 0.01 26.52
N ASP A 224 12.92 -1.28 26.85
CA ASP A 224 14.16 -2.06 26.76
C ASP A 224 14.43 -2.59 25.34
N ILE A 225 13.50 -2.41 24.39
CA ILE A 225 13.63 -2.97 23.03
C ILE A 225 14.80 -2.38 22.25
N GLU A 226 15.12 -1.11 22.47
CA GLU A 226 16.27 -0.46 21.83
C GLU A 226 17.59 -1.13 22.25
N SER A 227 17.70 -1.54 23.52
CA SER A 227 18.88 -2.28 24.01
C SER A 227 18.99 -3.69 23.40
N VAL A 228 17.85 -4.36 23.17
CA VAL A 228 17.82 -5.67 22.51
C VAL A 228 18.23 -5.54 21.04
N PHE A 229 17.79 -4.50 20.34
CA PHE A 229 18.22 -4.24 18.97
C PHE A 229 19.71 -3.92 18.88
N ALA A 230 20.26 -3.15 19.82
CA ALA A 230 21.69 -2.86 19.87
C ALA A 230 22.54 -4.13 20.10
N ASP A 231 22.09 -5.07 20.95
CA ASP A 231 22.77 -6.36 21.16
C ASP A 231 22.72 -7.24 19.90
N VAL A 232 21.56 -7.31 19.24
CA VAL A 232 21.39 -8.04 17.98
C VAL A 232 22.28 -7.46 16.88
N GLU A 233 22.35 -6.14 16.75
CA GLU A 233 23.20 -5.44 15.80
C GLU A 233 24.69 -5.72 16.08
N SER A 234 25.11 -5.63 17.35
CA SER A 234 26.47 -5.96 17.77
C SER A 234 26.83 -7.41 17.44
N ARG A 235 25.88 -8.35 17.62
CA ARG A 235 26.09 -9.76 17.30
C ARG A 235 26.14 -10.02 15.80
N ALA A 236 25.36 -9.29 15.00
CA ALA A 236 25.38 -9.38 13.55
C ALA A 236 26.69 -8.82 12.99
N GLU A 237 27.16 -7.68 13.51
CA GLU A 237 28.45 -7.08 13.14
C GLU A 237 29.62 -8.00 13.51
N LYS A 238 29.58 -8.61 14.71
CA LYS A 238 30.56 -9.64 15.08
C LYS A 238 30.55 -10.83 14.14
N MET A 239 29.38 -11.38 13.81
CA MET A 239 29.28 -12.53 12.90
C MET A 239 29.78 -12.19 11.48
N LEU A 240 29.55 -10.95 11.02
CA LEU A 240 30.10 -10.48 9.76
C LEU A 240 31.63 -10.39 9.80
N ASN A 241 32.19 -9.84 10.87
CA ASN A 241 33.64 -9.75 11.06
C ASN A 241 34.29 -11.14 11.15
N ASP A 242 33.71 -12.06 11.92
CA ASP A 242 34.19 -13.44 12.04
C ASP A 242 34.20 -14.15 10.66
N LEU A 243 33.21 -13.89 9.80
CA LEU A 243 33.15 -14.44 8.44
C LEU A 243 34.18 -13.79 7.51
N LEU A 244 34.43 -12.48 7.63
CA LEU A 244 35.47 -11.79 6.87
C LEU A 244 36.86 -12.29 7.26
N GLU A 245 37.12 -12.47 8.56
CA GLU A 245 38.38 -13.03 9.08
C GLU A 245 38.61 -14.48 8.61
N PHE A 246 37.55 -15.30 8.56
CA PHE A 246 37.64 -16.65 8.01
C PHE A 246 37.94 -16.69 6.50
N LEU A 247 37.49 -15.69 5.76
CA LEU A 247 37.70 -15.59 4.31
C LEU A 247 39.05 -14.96 3.93
N ASP A 248 39.75 -14.33 4.88
CA ASP A 248 41.01 -13.61 4.65
C ASP A 248 42.18 -14.13 5.53
N PRO A 249 42.57 -15.42 5.44
CA PRO A 249 43.63 -15.99 6.28
C PRO A 249 45.07 -15.54 5.94
N ASP A 250 45.28 -14.82 4.83
CA ASP A 250 46.64 -14.47 4.34
C ASP A 250 47.14 -13.07 4.73
N ALA A 251 46.34 -12.24 5.41
CA ALA A 251 46.81 -10.91 5.85
C ALA A 251 47.71 -10.94 7.10
N ALA A 252 47.88 -12.09 7.76
CA ALA A 252 48.71 -12.23 8.97
C ALA A 252 50.14 -12.76 8.71
N GLY A 253 50.52 -13.04 7.44
CA GLY A 253 51.79 -13.68 7.07
C GLY A 253 52.97 -12.76 6.70
N GLU A 254 52.76 -11.47 6.40
CA GLU A 254 53.79 -10.62 5.78
C GLU A 254 54.63 -9.76 6.75
N LEU A 255 54.75 -10.14 8.03
CA LEU A 255 55.56 -9.38 9.02
C LEU A 255 56.82 -10.09 9.52
N THR A 256 57.28 -11.17 8.87
CA THR A 256 58.52 -11.88 9.29
C THR A 256 59.64 -11.97 8.27
N ASP A 257 59.59 -11.26 7.13
CA ASP A 257 60.69 -11.31 6.16
C ASP A 257 61.18 -9.92 5.71
N VAL A 258 61.81 -9.18 6.64
CA VAL A 258 62.81 -8.14 6.32
C VAL A 258 63.90 -8.15 7.40
N VAL A 259 64.84 -9.10 7.31
CA VAL A 259 66.21 -8.93 7.80
C VAL A 259 67.16 -9.67 6.84
N GLU A 260 67.74 -8.91 5.91
CA GLU A 260 69.18 -8.97 5.62
C GLU A 260 69.69 -7.58 5.22
#